data_AF-A0A6G7ZCM6-F1
#
_entry.id   AF-A0A6G7ZCM6-F1
#
_cell.length_a   1.000
_cell.length_b   1.000
_cell.length_c   1.000
_cell.angle_alpha   90.00
_cell.angle_beta   90.00
_cell.angle_gamma   90.00
#
_symmetry.space_group_name_H-M   'P 1'
#
loop_
_entity.id
_entity.type
_entity.pdbx_description
1 polymer ?
#
loop_
_entity_poly.entity_id
_entity_poly.type
_entity_poly.pdbx_seq_one_letter_code
_entity_poly.pdbx_strand_id
1 'polypeptide(L)'
;MIRLNEKSLMLLEDCLNECNPKLISVVRDNSIHSYTDEFYNELRQCVGSILVQKGFNKDYSVNSYGQQLEDLIDEIGRLFM
;
A
#
# COMPACT_ATOMS: atom_id res chain seq x y z
N MET A 1 12.65 -6.53 4.13
CA MET A 1 11.62 -5.55 4.37
C MET A 1 11.63 -4.60 3.19
N ILE A 2 10.45 -4.32 2.67
CA ILE A 2 10.24 -3.31 1.65
C ILE A 2 10.81 -1.97 2.15
N ARG A 3 11.37 -1.17 1.24
CA ARG A 3 12.03 0.11 1.57
C ARG A 3 11.01 1.23 1.83
N LEU A 4 10.04 0.98 2.70
CA LEU A 4 9.11 1.98 3.21
C LEU A 4 9.54 2.40 4.62
N ASN A 5 9.16 3.61 5.02
CA ASN A 5 9.27 4.01 6.42
C ASN A 5 8.28 3.21 7.29
N GLU A 6 8.49 3.17 8.60
CA GLU A 6 7.68 2.37 9.52
C GLU A 6 6.19 2.70 9.47
N LYS A 7 5.83 3.98 9.39
CA LYS A 7 4.42 4.42 9.30
C LYS A 7 3.76 3.93 8.02
N SER A 8 4.43 4.11 6.88
CA SER A 8 3.96 3.66 5.57
C SER A 8 3.87 2.13 5.50
N LEU A 9 4.80 1.42 6.13
CA LEU A 9 4.74 -0.04 6.24
C LEU A 9 3.55 -0.50 7.07
N MET A 10 3.30 0.11 8.23
CA MET A 10 2.13 -0.22 9.05
C MET A 10 0.82 0.02 8.28
N LEU A 11 0.72 1.17 7.60
CA LEU A 11 -0.46 1.48 6.78
C LEU A 11 -0.64 0.49 5.62
N LEU A 12 0.46 0.09 4.97
CA LEU A 12 0.42 -0.94 3.94
C LEU A 12 -0.05 -2.28 4.49
N GLU A 13 0.43 -2.69 5.66
CA GLU A 13 0.01 -3.94 6.31
C GLU A 13 -1.46 -3.93 6.69
N ASP A 14 -1.98 -2.81 7.18
CA ASP A 14 -3.41 -2.64 7.45
C ASP A 14 -4.24 -2.81 6.16
N CYS A 15 -3.79 -2.24 5.04
CA CYS A 15 -4.43 -2.45 3.74
C CYS A 15 -4.35 -3.92 3.32
N LEU A 16 -3.18 -4.54 3.42
CA LEU A 16 -2.97 -5.93 3.02
C LEU A 16 -3.77 -6.91 3.88
N ASN A 17 -3.98 -6.63 5.16
CA ASN A 17 -4.86 -7.44 6.02
C ASN A 17 -6.29 -7.53 5.46
N GLU A 18 -6.74 -6.51 4.74
CA GLU A 18 -8.07 -6.49 4.13
C GLU A 18 -8.09 -7.07 2.71
N CYS A 19 -7.08 -6.77 1.87
CA CYS A 19 -7.09 -7.26 0.48
C CYS A 19 -6.45 -8.65 0.32
N ASN A 20 -5.24 -8.84 0.86
CA ASN A 20 -4.42 -10.02 0.63
C ASN A 20 -3.37 -10.21 1.75
N PRO A 21 -3.74 -10.84 2.87
CA PRO A 21 -2.86 -10.98 4.04
C PRO A 21 -1.57 -11.75 3.77
N LYS A 22 -1.53 -12.56 2.70
CA LYS A 22 -0.35 -13.36 2.33
C LYS A 22 0.84 -12.47 1.94
N LEU A 23 0.60 -11.27 1.45
CA LEU A 23 1.68 -10.35 1.05
C LEU A 23 2.37 -9.70 2.26
N ILE A 24 1.78 -9.76 3.46
CA ILE A 24 2.36 -9.18 4.69
C ILE A 24 3.71 -9.82 5.01
N SER A 25 3.82 -11.15 4.90
CA SER A 25 5.10 -11.84 5.12
C SER A 25 6.15 -11.42 4.09
N VAL A 26 5.73 -11.14 2.85
CA VAL A 26 6.61 -10.74 1.74
C VAL A 26 7.13 -9.32 1.92
N VAL A 27 6.29 -8.35 2.32
CA VAL A 27 6.73 -6.98 2.60
C VAL A 27 7.65 -6.91 3.82
N ARG A 28 7.54 -7.85 4.76
CA ARG A 28 8.43 -7.96 5.93
C ARG A 28 9.74 -8.70 5.62
N ASP A 29 9.72 -9.68 4.72
CA ASP A 29 10.90 -10.47 4.40
C ASP A 29 12.01 -9.62 3.75
N ASN A 30 13.26 -9.85 4.16
CA ASN A 30 14.46 -9.18 3.64
C ASN A 30 14.96 -9.76 2.31
N SER A 31 14.30 -10.78 1.76
CA SER A 31 14.66 -11.32 0.46
C SER A 31 14.16 -10.41 -0.69
N ILE A 32 15.10 -9.71 -1.32
CA ILE A 32 14.83 -8.79 -2.45
C ILE A 32 14.28 -9.54 -3.68
N HIS A 33 14.43 -10.87 -3.73
CA HIS A 33 14.07 -11.69 -4.89
C HIS A 33 12.55 -11.80 -5.14
N SER A 34 11.71 -11.31 -4.22
CA SER A 34 10.25 -11.32 -4.36
C SER A 34 9.66 -9.99 -4.83
N TYR A 35 10.47 -8.94 -5.00
CA TYR A 35 10.00 -7.60 -5.37
C TYR A 35 10.11 -7.40 -6.88
N THR A 36 9.11 -7.91 -7.61
CA THR A 36 8.94 -7.68 -9.04
C THR A 36 7.99 -6.51 -9.30
N ASP A 37 7.93 -6.08 -10.56
CA ASP A 37 6.98 -5.07 -11.03
C ASP A 37 5.53 -5.48 -10.74
N GLU A 38 5.20 -6.76 -10.95
CA GLU A 38 3.89 -7.32 -10.62
C GLU A 38 3.59 -7.20 -9.13
N PHE A 39 4.57 -7.49 -8.27
CA PHE A 39 4.40 -7.37 -6.82
C PHE A 39 4.10 -5.92 -6.42
N TYR A 40 4.87 -4.93 -6.91
CA TYR A 40 4.60 -3.52 -6.61
C TYR A 40 3.22 -3.07 -7.15
N ASN A 41 2.82 -3.56 -8.32
CA ASN A 41 1.50 -3.30 -8.86
C ASN A 41 0.39 -3.91 -8.01
N GLU A 42 0.56 -5.12 -7.48
CA GLU A 42 -0.38 -5.74 -6.54
C GLU A 42 -0.53 -4.92 -5.27
N LEU A 43 0.57 -4.41 -4.71
CA LEU A 43 0.52 -3.52 -3.54
C LEU A 43 -0.27 -2.25 -3.84
N ARG A 44 0.03 -1.55 -4.96
CA ARG A 44 -0.69 -0.34 -5.37
C ARG A 44 -2.18 -0.60 -5.62
N GLN A 45 -2.51 -1.73 -6.24
CA GLN A 45 -3.91 -2.12 -6.49
C GLN A 45 -4.67 -2.37 -5.18
N CYS A 46 -4.06 -3.04 -4.20
CA CYS A 46 -4.69 -3.23 -2.90
C CYS A 46 -4.94 -1.87 -2.21
N VAL A 47 -3.90 -1.04 -2.08
CA VAL A 47 -4.03 0.28 -1.43
C VAL A 47 -5.06 1.15 -2.17
N GLY A 48 -5.05 1.12 -3.52
CA GLY A 48 -6.02 1.83 -4.35
C GLY A 48 -7.46 1.34 -4.17
N SER A 49 -7.68 0.04 -3.98
CA SER A 49 -9.00 -0.52 -3.67
C SER A 49 -9.51 0.00 -2.31
N ILE A 50 -8.65 0.04 -1.30
CA ILE A 50 -9.00 0.60 0.02
C ILE A 50 -9.27 2.11 -0.08
N LEU A 51 -8.49 2.85 -0.88
CA LEU A 51 -8.72 4.27 -1.14
C LEU A 51 -10.12 4.51 -1.72
N VAL A 52 -10.51 3.75 -2.74
CA VAL A 52 -11.85 3.85 -3.35
C VAL A 52 -12.96 3.54 -2.34
N GLN A 53 -12.75 2.57 -1.46
CA GLN A 53 -13.77 2.14 -0.50
C GLN A 53 -13.90 3.06 0.71
N LYS A 54 -12.79 3.61 1.21
CA LYS A 54 -12.71 4.25 2.54
C LYS A 54 -12.04 5.62 2.54
N GLY A 55 -11.41 6.02 1.44
CA GLY A 55 -10.61 7.23 1.35
C GLY A 55 -11.40 8.51 1.07
N PHE A 56 -12.72 8.41 0.87
CA PHE A 56 -13.56 9.54 0.52
C PHE A 56 -14.57 9.87 1.61
N ASN A 57 -14.86 11.15 1.79
CA ASN A 57 -15.98 11.66 2.56
C ASN A 57 -17.29 11.49 1.77
N LYS A 58 -18.43 11.76 2.42
CA LYS A 58 -19.75 11.71 1.78
C LYS A 58 -19.93 12.71 0.63
N ASP A 59 -19.12 13.76 0.59
CA ASP A 59 -19.09 14.77 -0.46
C ASP A 59 -18.09 14.44 -1.58
N TYR A 60 -17.56 13.21 -1.60
CA TYR A 60 -16.54 12.74 -2.54
C TYR A 60 -15.20 13.48 -2.47
N SER A 61 -14.98 14.31 -1.45
CA SER A 61 -13.64 14.82 -1.15
C SER A 61 -12.76 13.72 -0.54
N VAL A 62 -11.46 13.76 -0.82
CA VAL A 62 -10.49 12.86 -0.16
C VAL A 62 -10.45 13.20 1.33
N ASN A 63 -10.59 12.18 2.17
CA ASN A 63 -10.51 12.33 3.62
C ASN A 63 -9.06 12.15 4.12
N SER A 64 -8.83 12.39 5.42
CA SER A 64 -7.47 12.30 5.99
C SER A 64 -6.83 10.91 5.86
N TYR A 65 -7.63 9.84 5.85
CA TYR A 65 -7.16 8.48 5.62
C TYR A 65 -6.83 8.28 4.13
N GLY A 66 -7.71 8.75 3.23
CA GLY A 66 -7.49 8.74 1.79
C GLY A 66 -6.21 9.45 1.37
N GLN A 67 -5.90 10.60 1.96
CA GLN A 67 -4.64 11.30 1.69
C GLN A 67 -3.42 10.42 2.04
N GLN A 68 -3.46 9.72 3.18
CA GLN A 68 -2.37 8.82 3.57
C GLN A 68 -2.24 7.63 2.61
N LEU A 69 -3.35 7.14 2.06
CA LEU A 69 -3.34 6.07 1.06
C LEU A 69 -2.79 6.54 -0.28
N GLU A 70 -3.12 7.76 -0.72
CA GLU A 70 -2.53 8.36 -1.92
C GLU A 70 -1.02 8.54 -1.77
N ASP A 71 -0.58 9.11 -0.64
CA ASP A 71 0.84 9.26 -0.32
C ASP A 71 1.56 7.90 -0.34
N LEU A 72 0.93 6.85 0.20
CA LEU A 72 1.47 5.49 0.18
C LEU A 72 1.54 4.91 -1.25
N ILE A 73 0.53 5.13 -2.09
CA ILE A 73 0.54 4.69 -3.50
C ILE A 73 1.71 5.34 -4.25
N ASP A 74 2.00 6.61 -3.96
CA ASP A 74 3.11 7.34 -4.54
C ASP A 74 4.47 6.85 -4.00
N GLU A 75 4.56 6.54 -2.71
CA GLU A 75 5.77 5.93 -2.13
C GLU A 75 6.07 4.57 -2.74
N ILE A 76 5.07 3.69 -2.87
CA ILE A 76 5.21 2.39 -3.54
C ILE A 76 5.61 2.60 -5.01
N GLY A 77 4.99 3.57 -5.70
CA GLY A 77 5.33 3.92 -7.07
C GLY A 77 6.79 4.37 -7.26
N ARG A 78 7.39 5.01 -6.25
CA ARG A 78 8.82 5.39 -6.28
C ARG A 78 9.77 4.21 -6.04
N LEU A 79 9.30 3.10 -5.48
CA LEU A 79 10.12 1.89 -5.32
C LEU A 79 10.28 1.11 -6.62
N PHE A 80 9.43 1.40 -7.60
CA PHE A 80 9.46 0.82 -8.95
C PHE A 80 10.44 1.54 -9.89
N MET A 81 10.71 2.84 -9.68
CA MET A 81 11.60 3.64 -10.52
C MET A 81 13.07 3.55 -10.09
#